data_AF-A0A835CPT0-F1
#
_entry.id   AF-A0A835CPT0-F1
#
_cell.length_a   1.000
_cell.length_b   1.000
_cell.length_c   1.000
_cell.angle_alpha   90.00
_cell.angle_beta   90.00
_cell.angle_gamma   90.00
#
_symmetry.space_group_name_H-M   'P 1'
#
loop_
_entity.id
_entity.type
_entity.pdbx_description
1 polymer ?
#
loop_
_entity_poly.entity_id
_entity_poly.type
_entity_poly.pdbx_seq_one_letter_code
_entity_poly.pdbx_strand_id
1 'polypeptide(L)'
;MENTEVDKTNCKIIKEGQAEILVLEKNVFYNPVQEFNRDLSVAVLNLFAKEKHQELTDKENKKSSTIEKDEKENLQEQPESQNGIRILEALSATGLRSIRYAKEVPHVKQIIANDISEKAVESIKKNILHNKVENLITPSHEDATMVMYESRKNRFDAVDLDPYGCPSIFLDGAVQSVSNGGLLLVTATDMAVLAGNSPETCYVKYGAVSLKSKCCHEMALRILLQHISSHAGRYGRYIVPQLSISVDFYIRVFVRVYSGQIKCKNNTSNLGMIYQCKGCESMTTQPLGIKKGNAYRLPTGPPVDQICKYCKNHKHHIGGPIWLGQLHDKLFVQSLVDSIDDMKLGTQKRLEGVLNVVLEELDTPLYYALDRVMSIVRCDTPAMVKFRSALLNAGYQVSYSHANKISIKTDAPNDIIWDIVRAWEKLHPAKRDRLEKTSAALGILETESTKEISFDLHPLANPESRKMHLSRFQLNPTANWGPGARSTTMIDSNTVLSKTKKNQNKNFNKRERNNSNEKQEIENISTDDFQPSKKEKIDNII
;
A
#
# COMPACT_ATOMS: atom_id res chain seq x y z
N MET A 1 -33.56 25.98 32.84
CA MET A 1 -32.25 25.88 33.49
C MET A 1 -32.20 24.54 34.20
N GLU A 2 -31.61 23.55 33.56
CA GLU A 2 -31.06 22.38 34.25
C GLU A 2 -29.71 22.14 33.58
N ASN A 3 -28.68 22.72 34.20
CA ASN A 3 -27.28 22.48 33.87
C ASN A 3 -26.97 21.04 34.25
N THR A 4 -26.99 20.13 33.27
CA THR A 4 -26.26 18.88 33.39
C THR A 4 -24.79 19.22 33.15
N GLU A 5 -24.09 19.59 34.22
CA GLU A 5 -22.63 19.55 34.24
C GLU A 5 -22.22 18.12 33.88
N VAL A 6 -21.68 17.95 32.67
CA VAL A 6 -21.01 16.72 32.26
C VAL A 6 -19.87 16.52 33.26
N ASP A 7 -19.97 15.46 34.05
CA ASP A 7 -18.98 15.06 35.03
C ASP A 7 -17.60 14.92 34.34
N LYS A 8 -16.76 15.95 34.47
CA LYS A 8 -15.46 16.11 33.80
C LYS A 8 -14.38 15.21 34.41
N THR A 9 -14.70 14.38 35.40
CA THR A 9 -13.71 13.78 36.28
C THR A 9 -13.02 12.50 35.76
N ASN A 10 -13.42 11.94 34.59
CA ASN A 10 -12.83 10.70 34.07
C ASN A 10 -12.59 10.65 32.54
N CYS A 11 -12.40 11.81 31.87
CA CYS A 11 -12.19 11.84 30.42
C CYS A 11 -10.75 12.26 30.06
N LYS A 12 -10.01 11.39 29.36
CA LYS A 12 -8.68 11.71 28.86
C LYS A 12 -8.79 12.53 27.58
N ILE A 13 -8.23 13.74 27.60
CA ILE A 13 -8.13 14.59 26.41
C ILE A 13 -6.87 14.20 25.64
N ILE A 14 -7.02 13.94 24.34
CA ILE A 14 -5.90 13.71 23.43
C ILE A 14 -5.90 14.82 22.39
N LYS A 15 -4.75 15.46 22.19
CA LYS A 15 -4.55 16.50 21.19
C LYS A 15 -3.69 15.97 20.05
N GLU A 16 -4.14 16.19 18.82
CA GLU A 16 -3.37 15.92 17.60
C GLU A 16 -3.67 17.00 16.57
N GLY A 17 -2.63 17.67 16.06
CA GLY A 17 -2.80 18.86 15.24
C GLY A 17 -3.61 19.92 15.98
N GLN A 18 -4.66 20.42 15.33
CA GLN A 18 -5.61 21.38 15.92
C GLN A 18 -6.83 20.73 16.58
N ALA A 19 -6.94 19.41 16.52
CA ALA A 19 -8.06 18.66 17.07
C ALA A 19 -7.78 18.19 18.51
N GLU A 20 -8.83 18.20 19.33
CA GLU A 20 -8.82 17.62 20.67
C GLU A 20 -9.95 16.61 20.80
N ILE A 21 -9.67 15.37 21.15
CA ILE A 21 -10.71 14.35 21.33
C ILE A 21 -10.82 13.93 22.79
N LEU A 22 -12.06 13.75 23.21
CA LEU A 22 -12.46 13.22 24.49
C LEU A 22 -12.51 11.69 24.40
N VAL A 23 -11.58 11.01 25.07
CA VAL A 23 -11.52 9.54 25.09
C VAL A 23 -12.02 9.03 26.45
N LEU A 24 -13.14 8.30 26.41
CA LEU A 24 -13.65 7.55 27.56
C LEU A 24 -12.83 6.27 27.71
N GLU A 25 -12.28 6.04 28.90
CA GLU A 25 -11.15 5.12 29.20
C GLU A 25 -11.28 3.65 28.75
N LYS A 26 -12.42 3.20 28.20
CA LYS A 26 -12.63 1.78 27.85
C LYS A 26 -13.17 1.45 26.45
N ASN A 27 -13.62 2.40 25.62
CA ASN A 27 -14.48 2.01 24.49
C ASN A 27 -14.21 2.62 23.11
N VAL A 28 -13.40 3.67 22.98
CA VAL A 28 -13.22 4.37 21.68
C VAL A 28 -11.77 4.31 21.22
N PHE A 29 -11.58 3.93 19.96
CA PHE A 29 -10.26 3.66 19.40
C PHE A 29 -9.52 4.95 19.02
N TYR A 30 -8.30 5.09 19.51
CA TYR A 30 -7.30 6.04 19.05
C TYR A 30 -5.95 5.30 18.91
N ASN A 31 -5.26 5.51 17.78
CA ASN A 31 -3.92 4.97 17.58
C ASN A 31 -2.96 6.13 17.25
N PRO A 32 -2.02 6.47 18.16
CA PRO A 32 -1.04 7.54 17.92
C PRO A 32 -0.09 7.20 16.75
N VAL A 33 0.11 5.92 16.43
CA VAL A 33 0.95 5.52 15.29
C VAL A 33 0.38 6.00 13.95
N GLN A 34 -0.91 6.29 13.89
CA GLN A 34 -1.60 6.76 12.68
C GLN A 34 -1.53 8.30 12.52
N GLU A 35 -0.81 9.03 13.38
CA GLU A 35 -0.65 10.49 13.24
C GLU A 35 -0.08 10.87 11.88
N PHE A 36 0.97 10.19 11.41
CA PHE A 36 1.53 10.41 10.08
C PHE A 36 0.51 10.20 8.95
N ASN A 37 -0.36 9.19 9.09
CA ASN A 37 -1.41 8.92 8.11
C ASN A 37 -2.40 10.09 8.04
N ARG A 38 -2.81 10.60 9.20
CA ARG A 38 -3.74 11.72 9.33
C ARG A 38 -3.12 13.02 8.83
N ASP A 39 -1.87 13.31 9.20
CA ASP A 39 -1.11 14.47 8.70
C ASP A 39 -1.00 14.46 7.18
N LEU A 40 -0.63 13.33 6.60
CA LEU A 40 -0.57 13.19 5.14
C LEU A 40 -1.93 13.43 4.49
N SER A 41 -3.00 13.01 5.13
CA SER A 41 -4.35 13.16 4.58
C SER A 41 -4.82 14.61 4.64
N VAL A 42 -4.52 15.30 5.74
CA VAL A 42 -4.69 16.76 5.84
C VAL A 42 -3.88 17.44 4.74
N ALA A 43 -2.62 17.07 4.55
CA ALA A 43 -1.75 17.71 3.56
C ALA A 43 -2.29 17.56 2.12
N VAL A 44 -2.66 16.34 1.75
CA VAL A 44 -3.21 16.03 0.43
C VAL A 44 -4.58 16.71 0.23
N LEU A 45 -5.45 16.70 1.24
CA LEU A 45 -6.76 17.38 1.16
C LEU A 45 -6.61 18.89 1.09
N ASN A 46 -5.63 19.47 1.78
CA ASN A 46 -5.36 20.90 1.76
C ASN A 46 -4.98 21.36 0.35
N LEU A 47 -4.02 20.67 -0.28
CA LEU A 47 -3.64 20.94 -1.67
C LEU A 47 -4.82 20.73 -2.63
N PHE A 48 -5.52 19.60 -2.52
CA PHE A 48 -6.70 19.30 -3.35
C PHE A 48 -7.81 20.36 -3.22
N ALA A 49 -8.10 20.83 -2.01
CA ALA A 49 -9.12 21.84 -1.76
C ALA A 49 -8.76 23.18 -2.41
N LYS A 50 -7.49 23.60 -2.30
CA LYS A 50 -6.97 24.81 -2.95
C LYS A 50 -7.05 24.72 -4.47
N GLU A 51 -6.58 23.62 -5.06
CA GLU A 51 -6.65 23.39 -6.52
C GLU A 51 -8.11 23.41 -7.00
N LYS A 52 -9.00 22.73 -6.28
CA LYS A 52 -10.42 22.66 -6.63
C LYS A 52 -11.12 24.01 -6.52
N HIS A 53 -10.79 24.79 -5.50
CA HIS A 53 -11.29 26.16 -5.36
C HIS A 53 -10.85 27.01 -6.55
N GLN A 54 -9.56 26.98 -6.90
CA GLN A 54 -9.03 27.69 -8.07
C GLN A 54 -9.72 27.27 -9.38
N GLU A 55 -9.91 25.96 -9.61
CA GLU A 55 -10.62 25.45 -10.80
C GLU A 55 -12.06 25.97 -10.91
N LEU A 56 -12.75 26.20 -9.79
CA LEU A 56 -14.11 26.73 -9.76
C LEU A 56 -14.10 28.23 -10.05
N THR A 57 -13.23 28.99 -9.38
CA THR A 57 -13.06 30.43 -9.59
C THR A 57 -12.68 30.73 -11.05
N ASP A 58 -11.79 29.95 -11.66
CA ASP A 58 -11.41 30.12 -13.06
C ASP A 58 -12.57 29.86 -14.04
N LYS A 59 -13.45 28.91 -13.71
CA LYS A 59 -14.65 28.63 -14.52
C LYS A 59 -15.69 29.74 -14.39
N GLU A 60 -15.87 30.29 -13.20
CA GLU A 60 -16.76 31.43 -12.94
C GLU A 60 -16.27 32.69 -13.66
N ASN A 61 -14.96 32.96 -13.61
CA ASN A 61 -14.34 34.07 -14.33
C ASN A 61 -14.50 33.94 -15.86
N LYS A 62 -14.32 32.74 -16.41
CA LYS A 62 -14.53 32.47 -17.85
C LYS A 62 -16.00 32.60 -18.28
N LYS A 63 -16.96 32.21 -17.44
CA LYS A 63 -18.39 32.43 -17.73
C LYS A 63 -18.74 33.92 -17.70
N SER A 64 -18.23 34.64 -16.70
CA SER A 64 -18.47 36.08 -16.53
C SER A 64 -17.87 36.95 -17.64
N SER A 65 -16.82 36.47 -18.33
CA SER A 65 -16.24 37.16 -19.49
C SER A 65 -16.96 36.88 -20.81
N THR A 66 -17.89 35.92 -20.86
CA THR A 66 -18.64 35.52 -22.08
C THR A 66 -20.07 36.09 -22.09
N ILE A 67 -20.55 36.63 -20.97
CA ILE A 67 -21.88 37.25 -20.84
C ILE A 67 -21.75 38.76 -21.14
N GLU A 68 -22.52 39.24 -22.11
CA GLU A 68 -22.60 40.68 -22.47
C GLU A 68 -23.02 41.53 -21.26
N LYS A 69 -22.61 42.80 -21.27
CA LYS A 69 -22.66 43.72 -20.11
C LYS A 69 -24.06 44.01 -19.53
N ASP A 70 -25.14 43.58 -20.17
CA ASP A 70 -26.51 43.99 -19.83
C ASP A 70 -27.24 43.07 -18.83
N GLU A 71 -26.67 41.92 -18.43
CA GLU A 71 -27.26 41.04 -17.40
C GLU A 71 -26.52 41.08 -16.04
N LYS A 72 -25.58 42.02 -15.85
CA LYS A 72 -24.75 42.07 -14.63
C LYS A 72 -25.47 42.57 -13.37
N GLU A 73 -26.67 43.12 -13.47
CA GLU A 73 -27.36 43.72 -12.31
C GLU A 73 -28.15 42.72 -11.44
N ASN A 74 -28.24 41.43 -11.81
CA ASN A 74 -29.06 40.45 -11.06
C ASN A 74 -28.30 39.24 -10.48
N LEU A 75 -26.96 39.27 -10.46
CA LEU A 75 -26.17 38.24 -9.81
C LEU A 75 -26.03 38.57 -8.32
N GLN A 76 -27.01 38.14 -7.51
CA GLN A 76 -26.85 38.07 -6.06
C GLN A 76 -25.59 37.24 -5.75
N GLU A 77 -24.63 37.86 -5.06
CA GLU A 77 -23.49 37.17 -4.45
C GLU A 77 -24.02 36.02 -3.58
N GLN A 78 -23.87 34.79 -4.08
CA GLN A 78 -24.10 33.60 -3.27
C GLN A 78 -23.09 33.65 -2.12
N PRO A 79 -23.50 33.47 -0.86
CA PRO A 79 -22.57 33.51 0.27
C PRO A 79 -21.45 32.48 0.05
N GLU A 80 -20.20 32.85 0.36
CA GLU A 80 -18.99 32.01 0.24
C GLU A 80 -19.15 30.59 0.82
N SER A 81 -20.13 30.39 1.72
CA SER A 81 -20.50 29.10 2.33
C SER A 81 -21.00 28.04 1.34
N GLN A 82 -21.35 28.38 0.09
CA GLN A 82 -21.67 27.38 -0.92
C GLN A 82 -20.46 26.82 -1.68
N ASN A 83 -19.32 27.53 -1.68
CA ASN A 83 -18.13 27.20 -2.46
C ASN A 83 -17.07 26.47 -1.60
N GLY A 84 -17.24 25.16 -1.46
CA GLY A 84 -16.27 24.32 -0.78
C GLY A 84 -16.46 22.83 -1.04
N ILE A 85 -15.46 22.04 -0.65
CA ILE A 85 -15.45 20.59 -0.89
C ILE A 85 -16.33 19.84 0.10
N ARG A 86 -17.02 18.82 -0.40
CA ARG A 86 -17.74 17.85 0.43
C ARG A 86 -16.89 16.61 0.67
N ILE A 87 -16.71 16.22 1.93
CA ILE A 87 -15.84 15.12 2.33
C ILE A 87 -16.67 14.05 3.05
N LEU A 88 -16.40 12.78 2.78
CA LEU A 88 -16.88 11.65 3.56
C LEU A 88 -15.71 10.99 4.30
N GLU A 89 -15.75 10.96 5.62
CA GLU A 89 -14.98 10.01 6.43
C GLU A 89 -15.88 8.79 6.70
N ALA A 90 -15.64 7.70 5.96
CA ALA A 90 -16.59 6.58 5.93
C ALA A 90 -16.57 5.73 7.22
N LEU A 91 -15.42 5.68 7.92
CA LEU A 91 -15.21 4.92 9.16
C LEU A 91 -14.51 5.80 10.21
N SER A 92 -15.29 6.59 10.95
CA SER A 92 -14.78 7.74 11.70
C SER A 92 -14.30 7.45 13.13
N ALA A 93 -14.78 6.38 13.77
CA ALA A 93 -14.50 6.06 15.16
C ALA A 93 -14.72 7.25 16.13
N THR A 94 -13.65 7.98 16.49
CA THR A 94 -13.73 9.16 17.37
C THR A 94 -14.15 10.44 16.64
N GLY A 95 -14.10 10.46 15.31
CA GLY A 95 -14.26 11.65 14.48
C GLY A 95 -12.99 12.52 14.39
N LEU A 96 -11.85 12.05 14.91
CA LEU A 96 -10.60 12.80 14.94
C LEU A 96 -10.20 13.33 13.56
N ARG A 97 -10.29 12.50 12.52
CA ARG A 97 -9.92 12.87 11.14
C ARG A 97 -10.84 13.97 10.62
N SER A 98 -12.15 13.79 10.74
CA SER A 98 -13.13 14.82 10.35
C SER A 98 -12.91 16.15 11.07
N ILE A 99 -12.57 16.13 12.36
CA ILE A 99 -12.28 17.36 13.12
C ILE A 99 -11.01 18.02 12.61
N ARG A 100 -9.96 17.25 12.34
CA ARG A 100 -8.73 17.78 11.71
C ARG A 100 -9.03 18.34 10.32
N TYR A 101 -9.84 17.67 9.51
CA TYR A 101 -10.26 18.18 8.20
C TYR A 101 -11.01 19.50 8.32
N ALA A 102 -11.93 19.62 9.27
CA ALA A 102 -12.69 20.86 9.49
C ALA A 102 -11.79 22.03 9.93
N LYS A 103 -10.72 21.77 10.68
CA LYS A 103 -9.83 22.81 11.25
C LYS A 103 -8.62 23.13 10.39
N GLU A 104 -8.12 22.17 9.61
CA GLU A 104 -6.80 22.25 8.97
C GLU A 104 -6.87 22.25 7.44
N VAL A 105 -8.03 21.91 6.84
CA VAL A 105 -8.25 21.94 5.39
C VAL A 105 -9.09 23.17 5.03
N PRO A 106 -8.62 24.05 4.12
CA PRO A 106 -9.36 25.23 3.69
C PRO A 106 -10.54 24.85 2.78
N HIS A 107 -11.49 25.77 2.61
CA HIS A 107 -12.63 25.65 1.70
C HIS A 107 -13.44 24.35 1.88
N VAL A 108 -13.60 23.87 3.11
CA VAL A 108 -14.49 22.75 3.41
C VAL A 108 -15.92 23.27 3.53
N LYS A 109 -16.84 22.65 2.78
CA LYS A 109 -18.28 22.94 2.85
C LYS A 109 -19.00 22.04 3.85
N GLN A 110 -18.70 20.76 3.79
CA GLN A 110 -19.36 19.75 4.62
C GLN A 110 -18.48 18.53 4.75
N ILE A 111 -18.43 17.97 5.95
CA ILE A 111 -17.85 16.67 6.24
C ILE A 111 -18.94 15.77 6.80
N ILE A 112 -19.09 14.57 6.26
CA ILE A 112 -19.89 13.52 6.87
C ILE A 112 -18.95 12.58 7.62
N ALA A 113 -19.09 12.55 8.94
CA ALA A 113 -18.35 11.65 9.82
C ALA A 113 -19.23 10.44 10.14
N ASN A 114 -19.04 9.35 9.40
CA ASN A 114 -19.85 8.13 9.51
C ASN A 114 -19.17 7.06 10.38
N ASP A 115 -19.95 6.36 11.20
CA ASP A 115 -19.54 5.09 11.79
C ASP A 115 -20.77 4.17 12.00
N ILE A 116 -20.57 2.86 11.88
CA ILE A 116 -21.62 1.86 12.10
C ILE A 116 -21.91 1.64 13.59
N SER A 117 -21.01 2.06 14.48
CA SER A 117 -21.20 1.91 15.92
C SER A 117 -21.87 3.13 16.52
N GLU A 118 -23.04 2.94 17.12
CA GLU A 118 -23.76 3.98 17.87
C GLU A 118 -22.86 4.70 18.90
N LYS A 119 -22.05 3.94 19.64
CA LYS A 119 -21.08 4.51 20.61
C LYS A 119 -20.01 5.37 19.95
N ALA A 120 -19.55 4.99 18.77
CA ALA A 120 -18.62 5.81 17.99
C ALA A 120 -19.31 7.11 17.57
N VAL A 121 -20.56 7.04 17.10
CA VAL A 121 -21.34 8.22 16.71
C VAL A 121 -21.62 9.16 17.89
N GLU A 122 -21.88 8.64 19.08
CA GLU A 122 -21.94 9.46 20.31
C GLU A 122 -20.60 10.14 20.59
N SER A 123 -19.48 9.44 20.42
CA SER A 123 -18.15 10.02 20.55
C SER A 123 -17.90 11.13 19.52
N ILE A 124 -18.30 10.91 18.26
CA ILE A 124 -18.21 11.90 17.18
C ILE A 124 -18.99 13.14 17.58
N LYS A 125 -20.26 13.00 17.99
CA LYS A 125 -21.11 14.13 18.42
C LYS A 125 -20.45 14.95 19.54
N LYS A 126 -19.94 14.29 20.58
CA LYS A 126 -19.25 14.95 21.71
C LYS A 126 -18.00 15.68 21.25
N ASN A 127 -17.19 15.05 20.40
CA ASN A 127 -15.94 15.65 19.93
C ASN A 127 -16.18 16.81 18.95
N ILE A 128 -17.21 16.75 18.10
CA ILE A 128 -17.61 17.88 17.24
C ILE A 128 -17.94 19.10 18.11
N LEU A 129 -18.78 18.93 19.14
CA LEU A 129 -19.16 20.00 20.08
C LEU A 129 -17.94 20.53 20.86
N HIS A 130 -17.08 19.65 21.35
CA HIS A 130 -15.85 20.05 22.06
C HIS A 130 -14.94 20.92 21.18
N ASN A 131 -14.89 20.64 19.87
CA ASN A 131 -14.04 21.35 18.92
C ASN A 131 -14.70 22.54 18.23
N LYS A 132 -16.00 22.79 18.46
CA LYS A 132 -16.79 23.88 17.87
C LYS A 132 -16.82 23.85 16.34
N VAL A 133 -17.08 22.67 15.77
CA VAL A 133 -17.10 22.41 14.31
C VAL A 133 -18.43 21.82 13.81
N GLU A 134 -19.51 22.04 14.57
CA GLU A 134 -20.88 21.57 14.28
C GLU A 134 -21.42 22.11 12.96
N ASN A 135 -20.95 23.28 12.54
CA ASN A 135 -21.34 23.93 11.30
C ASN A 135 -20.76 23.24 10.04
N LEU A 136 -19.69 22.46 10.20
CA LEU A 136 -19.01 21.79 9.08
C LEU A 136 -19.22 20.27 9.10
N ILE A 137 -19.37 19.66 10.27
CA ILE A 137 -19.38 18.20 10.41
C ILE A 137 -20.78 17.69 10.76
N THR A 138 -21.29 16.78 9.94
CA THR A 138 -22.52 16.03 10.20
C THR A 138 -22.19 14.60 10.63
N PRO A 139 -22.50 14.19 11.87
CA PRO A 139 -22.35 12.79 12.30
C PRO A 139 -23.39 11.90 11.60
N SER A 140 -22.99 10.69 11.21
CA SER A 140 -23.87 9.70 10.58
C SER A 140 -23.71 8.32 11.24
N HIS A 141 -24.83 7.65 11.48
CA HIS A 141 -24.88 6.30 12.06
C HIS A 141 -25.42 5.33 11.02
N GLU A 142 -24.56 4.92 10.09
CA GLU A 142 -24.95 4.02 9.01
C GLU A 142 -23.82 3.07 8.60
N ASP A 143 -24.18 2.03 7.85
CA ASP A 143 -23.20 1.25 7.12
C ASP A 143 -22.53 2.14 6.05
N ALA A 144 -21.19 2.19 6.06
CA ALA A 144 -20.41 2.99 5.14
C ALA A 144 -20.76 2.75 3.66
N THR A 145 -21.07 1.51 3.29
CA THR A 145 -21.48 1.17 1.92
C THR A 145 -22.82 1.83 1.56
N MET A 146 -23.78 1.84 2.48
CA MET A 146 -25.09 2.47 2.28
C MET A 146 -24.97 3.97 2.08
N VAL A 147 -24.23 4.66 2.95
CA VAL A 147 -23.96 6.11 2.82
C VAL A 147 -23.40 6.45 1.45
N MET A 148 -22.45 5.65 0.95
CA MET A 148 -21.86 5.85 -0.37
C MET A 148 -22.84 5.57 -1.51
N TYR A 149 -23.63 4.50 -1.45
CA TYR A 149 -24.63 4.19 -2.49
C TYR A 149 -25.75 5.22 -2.58
N GLU A 150 -26.18 5.77 -1.44
CA GLU A 150 -27.19 6.84 -1.38
C GLU A 150 -26.64 8.15 -1.92
N SER A 151 -25.35 8.40 -1.72
CA SER A 151 -24.66 9.62 -2.17
C SER A 151 -24.31 9.63 -3.67
N ARG A 152 -24.74 8.64 -4.47
CA ARG A 152 -24.46 8.61 -5.92
C ARG A 152 -25.03 9.80 -6.69
N LYS A 153 -26.12 10.38 -6.21
CA LYS A 153 -26.76 11.59 -6.77
C LYS A 153 -26.09 12.86 -6.24
N ASN A 154 -25.74 12.89 -4.96
CA ASN A 154 -25.07 14.01 -4.32
C ASN A 154 -23.66 13.61 -3.86
N ARG A 155 -22.76 13.54 -4.83
CA ARG A 155 -21.42 12.96 -4.67
C ARG A 155 -20.52 13.81 -3.77
N PHE A 156 -19.54 13.15 -3.17
CA PHE A 156 -18.47 13.79 -2.39
C PHE A 156 -17.31 14.17 -3.29
N ASP A 157 -16.64 15.26 -2.94
CA ASP A 157 -15.41 15.67 -3.61
C ASP A 157 -14.19 14.93 -3.10
N ALA A 158 -14.23 14.49 -1.84
CA ALA A 158 -13.27 13.56 -1.29
C ALA A 158 -13.96 12.45 -0.48
N VAL A 159 -13.45 11.22 -0.60
CA VAL A 159 -13.88 10.07 0.23
C VAL A 159 -12.65 9.45 0.87
N ASP A 160 -12.66 9.30 2.20
CA ASP A 160 -11.60 8.64 2.96
C ASP A 160 -12.07 7.30 3.51
N LEU A 161 -11.38 6.24 3.09
CA LEU A 161 -11.58 4.87 3.53
C LEU A 161 -10.38 4.43 4.37
N ASP A 162 -10.55 4.38 5.69
CA ASP A 162 -9.52 3.95 6.64
C ASP A 162 -9.98 2.77 7.53
N PRO A 163 -10.31 1.61 6.94
CA PRO A 163 -10.81 0.46 7.69
C PRO A 163 -9.69 -0.32 8.39
N TYR A 164 -10.09 -1.14 9.36
CA TYR A 164 -9.23 -2.21 9.86
C TYR A 164 -9.15 -3.36 8.86
N GLY A 165 -7.94 -3.61 8.37
CA GLY A 165 -7.63 -4.66 7.42
C GLY A 165 -7.86 -4.21 5.99
N CYS A 166 -8.90 -4.76 5.36
CA CYS A 166 -9.10 -4.72 3.92
C CYS A 166 -10.20 -3.71 3.52
N PRO A 167 -9.95 -2.81 2.56
CA PRO A 167 -10.94 -1.84 2.09
C PRO A 167 -11.88 -2.36 0.99
N SER A 168 -11.69 -3.57 0.48
CA SER A 168 -12.33 -4.06 -0.75
C SER A 168 -13.86 -3.94 -0.78
N ILE A 169 -14.55 -4.20 0.32
CA ILE A 169 -16.02 -4.16 0.38
C ILE A 169 -16.59 -2.74 0.23
N PHE A 170 -15.77 -1.73 0.48
CA PHE A 170 -16.17 -0.31 0.42
C PHE A 170 -15.90 0.31 -0.95
N LEU A 171 -15.03 -0.28 -1.76
CA LEU A 171 -14.54 0.33 -2.99
C LEU A 171 -15.63 0.56 -4.03
N ASP A 172 -16.59 -0.35 -4.15
CA ASP A 172 -17.66 -0.24 -5.15
C ASP A 172 -18.54 0.99 -4.92
N GLY A 173 -18.94 1.22 -3.66
CA GLY A 173 -19.65 2.43 -3.26
C GLY A 173 -18.78 3.68 -3.41
N ALA A 174 -17.51 3.61 -3.01
CA ALA A 174 -16.60 4.75 -3.01
C ALA A 174 -16.31 5.31 -4.40
N VAL A 175 -16.05 4.45 -5.40
CA VAL A 175 -15.79 4.91 -6.78
C VAL A 175 -17.04 5.52 -7.45
N GLN A 176 -18.24 5.19 -6.95
CA GLN A 176 -19.50 5.75 -7.44
C GLN A 176 -19.93 7.02 -6.69
N SER A 177 -19.60 7.12 -5.40
CA SER A 177 -19.97 8.24 -4.53
C SER A 177 -19.00 9.42 -4.65
N VAL A 178 -17.79 9.22 -5.16
CA VAL A 178 -16.83 10.30 -5.44
C VAL A 178 -17.19 11.04 -6.75
N SER A 179 -17.10 12.36 -6.72
CA SER A 179 -17.42 13.24 -7.85
C SER A 179 -16.44 13.05 -9.01
N ASN A 180 -16.78 13.56 -10.19
CA ASN A 180 -15.88 13.47 -11.34
C ASN A 180 -14.66 14.36 -11.10
N GLY A 181 -13.47 13.78 -11.14
CA GLY A 181 -12.26 14.44 -10.68
C GLY A 181 -12.22 14.60 -9.16
N GLY A 182 -13.02 13.88 -8.38
CA GLY A 182 -12.89 13.86 -6.93
C GLY A 182 -11.70 13.00 -6.48
N LEU A 183 -11.35 13.12 -5.20
CA LEU A 183 -10.24 12.45 -4.56
C LEU A 183 -10.73 11.25 -3.73
N LEU A 184 -10.08 10.09 -3.87
CA LEU A 184 -10.31 8.91 -3.06
C LEU A 184 -9.02 8.58 -2.30
N LEU A 185 -9.13 8.51 -0.98
CA LEU A 185 -8.06 8.17 -0.05
C LEU A 185 -8.36 6.78 0.51
N VAL A 186 -7.45 5.81 0.34
CA VAL A 186 -7.69 4.42 0.76
C VAL A 186 -6.51 3.88 1.54
N THR A 187 -6.75 3.47 2.79
CA THR A 187 -5.79 2.69 3.58
C THR A 187 -6.10 1.19 3.48
N ALA A 188 -5.06 0.35 3.42
CA ALA A 188 -5.14 -1.05 3.75
C ALA A 188 -4.10 -1.41 4.82
N THR A 189 -4.53 -2.12 5.86
CA THR A 189 -3.67 -2.52 7.00
C THR A 189 -3.46 -4.03 7.08
N ASP A 190 -4.07 -4.84 6.21
CA ASP A 190 -3.86 -6.30 6.16
C ASP A 190 -2.63 -6.72 5.36
N MET A 191 -1.49 -6.09 5.66
CA MET A 191 -0.21 -6.31 4.96
C MET A 191 0.26 -7.76 4.97
N ALA A 192 -0.10 -8.57 5.96
CA ALA A 192 0.21 -10.00 5.95
C ALA A 192 -0.37 -10.72 4.71
N VAL A 193 -1.57 -10.33 4.27
CA VAL A 193 -2.20 -10.86 3.06
C VAL A 193 -1.50 -10.30 1.82
N LEU A 194 -1.38 -8.97 1.73
CA LEU A 194 -0.83 -8.29 0.55
C LEU A 194 0.66 -8.56 0.32
N ALA A 195 1.42 -8.89 1.39
CA ALA A 195 2.86 -9.13 1.32
C ALA A 195 3.26 -10.58 0.98
N GLY A 196 2.29 -11.43 0.60
CA GLY A 196 2.58 -12.77 0.06
C GLY A 196 2.49 -13.93 1.04
N ASN A 197 1.99 -13.75 2.27
CA ASN A 197 1.86 -14.87 3.22
C ASN A 197 0.64 -15.76 2.95
N SER A 198 -0.40 -15.21 2.33
CA SER A 198 -1.68 -15.89 2.09
C SER A 198 -2.22 -15.54 0.70
N PRO A 199 -1.61 -16.08 -0.38
CA PRO A 199 -1.96 -15.73 -1.76
C PRO A 199 -3.42 -16.02 -2.12
N GLU A 200 -4.01 -17.10 -1.59
CA GLU A 200 -5.42 -17.44 -1.77
C GLU A 200 -6.34 -16.41 -1.10
N THR A 201 -5.98 -15.95 0.10
CA THR A 201 -6.71 -14.89 0.81
C THR A 201 -6.56 -13.56 0.07
N CYS A 202 -5.39 -13.27 -0.50
CA CYS A 202 -5.17 -12.08 -1.33
C CYS A 202 -6.06 -12.11 -2.57
N TYR A 203 -6.20 -13.26 -3.23
CA TYR A 203 -7.07 -13.41 -4.39
C TYR A 203 -8.55 -13.15 -4.04
N VAL A 204 -9.04 -13.76 -2.94
CA VAL A 204 -10.43 -13.56 -2.50
C VAL A 204 -10.73 -12.10 -2.17
N LYS A 205 -9.78 -11.39 -1.54
CA LYS A 205 -9.98 -10.00 -1.12
C LYS A 205 -9.74 -8.97 -2.23
N TYR A 206 -8.71 -9.16 -3.05
CA TYR A 206 -8.19 -8.13 -3.96
C TYR A 206 -8.25 -8.54 -5.44
N GLY A 207 -8.65 -9.77 -5.75
CA GLY A 207 -8.65 -10.30 -7.11
C GLY A 207 -7.24 -10.43 -7.71
N ALA A 208 -6.22 -10.57 -6.87
CA ALA A 208 -4.82 -10.67 -7.27
C ALA A 208 -4.04 -11.66 -6.38
N VAL A 209 -3.04 -12.31 -6.96
CA VAL A 209 -2.14 -13.23 -6.25
C VAL A 209 -0.86 -12.48 -5.84
N SER A 210 -0.68 -12.29 -4.54
CA SER A 210 0.54 -11.71 -3.97
C SER A 210 1.71 -12.72 -3.99
N LEU A 211 2.92 -12.25 -4.32
CA LEU A 211 4.17 -13.00 -4.20
C LEU A 211 4.95 -12.63 -2.94
N LYS A 212 5.61 -13.62 -2.33
CA LYS A 212 6.57 -13.37 -1.25
C LYS A 212 7.88 -12.84 -1.85
N SER A 213 8.16 -11.55 -1.64
CA SER A 213 9.34 -10.87 -2.18
C SER A 213 9.80 -9.74 -1.25
N LYS A 214 11.04 -9.27 -1.41
CA LYS A 214 11.55 -8.06 -0.72
C LYS A 214 10.88 -6.77 -1.22
N CYS A 215 10.22 -6.81 -2.38
CA CYS A 215 9.40 -5.73 -2.91
C CYS A 215 7.91 -5.85 -2.56
N CYS A 216 7.56 -6.67 -1.56
CA CYS A 216 6.18 -6.95 -1.18
C CYS A 216 5.37 -5.69 -0.84
N HIS A 217 5.99 -4.67 -0.26
CA HIS A 217 5.34 -3.40 0.06
C HIS A 217 4.93 -2.61 -1.18
N GLU A 218 5.79 -2.51 -2.20
CA GLU A 218 5.41 -1.90 -3.48
C GLU A 218 4.38 -2.76 -4.22
N MET A 219 4.55 -4.08 -4.21
CA MET A 219 3.57 -4.99 -4.81
C MET A 219 2.19 -4.85 -4.15
N ALA A 220 2.12 -4.64 -2.84
CA ALA A 220 0.88 -4.37 -2.11
C ALA A 220 0.20 -3.08 -2.60
N LEU A 221 0.95 -1.98 -2.78
CA LEU A 221 0.44 -0.74 -3.37
C LEU A 221 -0.13 -0.99 -4.76
N ARG A 222 0.61 -1.73 -5.60
CA ARG A 222 0.20 -2.05 -6.95
C ARG A 222 -1.03 -2.95 -7.00
N ILE A 223 -1.19 -3.89 -6.07
CA ILE A 223 -2.41 -4.70 -5.92
C ILE A 223 -3.59 -3.82 -5.51
N LEU A 224 -3.42 -2.90 -4.56
CA LEU A 224 -4.51 -2.03 -4.14
C LEU A 224 -4.97 -1.11 -5.29
N LEU A 225 -4.05 -0.52 -6.04
CA LEU A 225 -4.35 0.29 -7.23
C LEU A 225 -5.07 -0.52 -8.31
N GLN A 226 -4.62 -1.74 -8.59
CA GLN A 226 -5.29 -2.66 -9.52
C GLN A 226 -6.74 -2.88 -9.09
N HIS A 227 -6.96 -3.09 -7.79
CA HIS A 227 -8.27 -3.40 -7.25
C HIS A 227 -9.21 -2.20 -7.37
N ILE A 228 -8.77 -1.00 -6.96
CA ILE A 228 -9.54 0.24 -7.11
C ILE A 228 -9.85 0.50 -8.60
N SER A 229 -8.86 0.33 -9.48
CA SER A 229 -9.04 0.50 -10.93
C SER A 229 -10.05 -0.49 -11.50
N SER A 230 -10.08 -1.73 -11.01
CA SER A 230 -11.04 -2.75 -11.44
C SER A 230 -12.48 -2.38 -11.06
N HIS A 231 -12.69 -1.83 -9.86
CA HIS A 231 -14.00 -1.35 -9.40
C HIS A 231 -14.45 -0.13 -10.20
N ALA A 232 -13.58 0.88 -10.36
CA ALA A 232 -13.90 2.07 -11.15
C ALA A 232 -14.25 1.73 -12.62
N GLY A 233 -13.50 0.81 -13.23
CA GLY A 233 -13.66 0.41 -14.63
C GLY A 233 -15.05 -0.12 -14.97
N ARG A 234 -15.70 -0.85 -14.05
CA ARG A 234 -17.07 -1.39 -14.23
C ARG A 234 -18.12 -0.29 -14.43
N TYR A 235 -17.85 0.91 -13.94
CA TYR A 235 -18.74 2.07 -14.02
C TYR A 235 -18.34 3.07 -15.10
N GLY A 236 -17.45 2.70 -16.03
CA GLY A 236 -16.93 3.63 -17.05
C GLY A 236 -16.09 4.75 -16.46
N ARG A 237 -15.46 4.50 -15.31
CA ARG A 237 -14.58 5.42 -14.59
C ARG A 237 -13.15 4.90 -14.55
N TYR A 238 -12.18 5.81 -14.45
CA TYR A 238 -10.77 5.48 -14.37
C TYR A 238 -10.12 6.25 -13.23
N ILE A 239 -9.03 5.70 -12.71
CA ILE A 239 -8.24 6.32 -11.65
C ILE A 239 -6.96 6.94 -12.21
N VAL A 240 -6.51 8.00 -11.56
CA VAL A 240 -5.17 8.57 -11.72
C VAL A 240 -4.52 8.56 -10.34
N PRO A 241 -3.52 7.69 -10.09
CA PRO A 241 -2.76 7.72 -8.85
C PRO A 241 -2.08 9.07 -8.67
N GLN A 242 -2.21 9.67 -7.49
CA GLN A 242 -1.56 10.93 -7.11
C GLN A 242 -0.37 10.65 -6.20
N LEU A 243 -0.58 9.82 -5.18
CA LEU A 243 0.44 9.40 -4.24
C LEU A 243 0.09 8.01 -3.70
N SER A 244 1.10 7.15 -3.51
CA SER A 244 0.91 5.78 -3.02
C SER A 244 2.05 5.48 -2.05
N ILE A 245 1.78 5.22 -0.78
CA ILE A 245 2.86 5.05 0.20
C ILE A 245 2.70 3.80 1.04
N SER A 246 3.82 3.13 1.28
CA SER A 246 3.94 2.11 2.32
C SER A 246 4.63 2.70 3.54
N VAL A 247 3.96 2.62 4.69
CA VAL A 247 4.42 3.25 5.93
C VAL A 247 4.14 2.33 7.10
N ASP A 248 5.17 2.06 7.89
CA ASP A 248 5.10 1.23 9.09
C ASP A 248 4.48 -0.16 8.82
N PHE A 249 3.16 -0.30 9.01
CA PHE A 249 2.42 -1.55 8.86
C PHE A 249 1.21 -1.44 7.91
N TYR A 250 1.06 -0.33 7.20
CA TYR A 250 -0.05 -0.10 6.28
C TYR A 250 0.43 0.43 4.93
N ILE A 251 -0.46 0.36 3.96
CA ILE A 251 -0.33 1.08 2.70
C ILE A 251 -1.47 2.09 2.57
N ARG A 252 -1.20 3.23 1.95
CA ARG A 252 -2.19 4.26 1.68
C ARG A 252 -2.03 4.78 0.26
N VAL A 253 -3.14 4.88 -0.47
CA VAL A 253 -3.17 5.39 -1.84
C VAL A 253 -4.16 6.55 -1.96
N PHE A 254 -3.77 7.53 -2.75
CA PHE A 254 -4.55 8.73 -3.07
C PHE A 254 -4.74 8.73 -4.57
N VAL A 255 -5.99 8.66 -5.03
CA VAL A 255 -6.31 8.58 -6.45
C VAL A 255 -7.38 9.59 -6.82
N ARG A 256 -7.23 10.24 -7.97
CA ARG A 256 -8.31 11.02 -8.58
C ARG A 256 -9.17 10.09 -9.42
N VAL A 257 -10.50 10.21 -9.31
CA VAL A 257 -11.45 9.35 -10.04
C VAL A 257 -12.21 10.16 -11.06
N TYR A 258 -12.13 9.77 -12.33
CA TYR A 258 -12.76 10.47 -13.44
C TYR A 258 -13.70 9.55 -14.22
N SER A 259 -14.72 10.12 -14.85
CA SER A 259 -15.57 9.45 -15.82
C SER A 259 -14.92 9.49 -17.21
N GLY A 260 -14.89 8.36 -17.92
CA GLY A 260 -14.35 8.31 -19.26
C GLY A 260 -14.13 6.89 -19.79
N GLN A 261 -15.14 6.35 -20.48
CA GLN A 261 -15.15 4.98 -20.99
C GLN A 261 -13.93 4.63 -21.86
N ILE A 262 -13.48 5.58 -22.70
CA ILE A 262 -12.30 5.37 -23.56
C ILE A 262 -11.04 5.21 -22.70
N LYS A 263 -10.86 6.05 -21.67
CA LYS A 263 -9.70 5.99 -20.80
C LYS A 263 -9.69 4.72 -19.95
N CYS A 264 -10.85 4.17 -19.57
CA CYS A 264 -10.95 2.87 -18.89
C CYS A 264 -10.29 1.73 -19.67
N LYS A 265 -10.30 1.80 -21.01
CA LYS A 265 -9.66 0.78 -21.85
C LYS A 265 -8.14 0.74 -21.65
N ASN A 266 -7.51 1.81 -21.17
CA ASN A 266 -6.09 1.82 -20.82
C ASN A 266 -5.77 0.94 -19.61
N ASN A 267 -6.76 0.56 -18.78
CA ASN A 267 -6.52 -0.27 -17.61
C ASN A 267 -5.83 -1.59 -17.98
N THR A 268 -6.21 -2.22 -19.10
CA THR A 268 -5.58 -3.48 -19.53
C THR A 268 -4.08 -3.33 -19.78
N SER A 269 -3.62 -2.17 -20.24
CA SER A 269 -2.20 -1.87 -20.41
C SER A 269 -1.48 -1.46 -19.13
N ASN A 270 -2.23 -0.97 -18.14
CA ASN A 270 -1.70 -0.65 -16.81
C ASN A 270 -1.76 -1.82 -15.84
N LEU A 271 -2.21 -3.01 -16.27
CA LEU A 271 -2.25 -4.22 -15.48
C LEU A 271 -1.28 -5.25 -16.03
N GLY A 272 -0.70 -6.07 -15.16
CA GLY A 272 0.15 -7.17 -15.61
C GLY A 272 0.44 -8.23 -14.57
N MET A 273 0.87 -9.38 -15.06
CA MET A 273 1.35 -10.52 -14.28
C MET A 273 2.83 -10.37 -13.97
N ILE A 274 3.28 -10.96 -12.87
CA ILE A 274 4.70 -11.02 -12.48
C ILE A 274 5.16 -12.47 -12.54
N TYR A 275 6.31 -12.69 -13.17
CA TYR A 275 7.07 -13.93 -13.12
C TYR A 275 8.30 -13.69 -12.24
N GLN A 276 8.39 -14.39 -11.11
CA GLN A 276 9.52 -14.29 -10.18
C GLN A 276 10.25 -15.64 -10.12
N CYS A 277 11.55 -15.66 -10.42
CA CYS A 277 12.34 -16.88 -10.32
C CYS A 277 12.39 -17.39 -8.86
N LYS A 278 12.20 -18.70 -8.66
CA LYS A 278 12.28 -19.33 -7.32
C LYS A 278 13.69 -19.36 -6.73
N GLY A 279 14.72 -19.29 -7.58
CA GLY A 279 16.12 -19.34 -7.18
C GLY A 279 16.71 -17.96 -6.99
N CYS A 280 16.85 -17.21 -8.09
CA CYS A 280 17.52 -15.92 -8.10
C CYS A 280 16.59 -14.72 -7.85
N GLU A 281 15.28 -14.95 -7.70
CA GLU A 281 14.29 -13.89 -7.49
C GLU A 281 14.21 -12.83 -8.60
N SER A 282 14.86 -13.04 -9.75
CA SER A 282 14.69 -12.19 -10.93
C SER A 282 13.22 -12.11 -11.32
N MET A 283 12.74 -10.88 -11.48
CA MET A 283 11.35 -10.55 -11.78
C MET A 283 11.21 -10.11 -13.24
N THR A 284 10.10 -10.49 -13.87
CA THR A 284 9.73 -10.07 -15.22
C THR A 284 8.22 -9.85 -15.26
N THR A 285 7.78 -8.74 -15.84
CA THR A 285 6.36 -8.38 -15.92
C THR A 285 5.79 -8.72 -17.30
N GLN A 286 4.55 -9.21 -17.33
CA GLN A 286 3.76 -9.39 -18.55
C GLN A 286 2.51 -8.49 -18.49
N PRO A 287 2.44 -7.40 -19.27
CA PRO A 287 1.22 -6.60 -19.36
C PRO A 287 0.04 -7.44 -19.87
N LEU A 288 -1.18 -7.14 -19.41
CA LEU A 288 -2.41 -7.81 -19.88
C LEU A 288 -2.89 -7.30 -21.24
N GLY A 289 -2.46 -6.10 -21.66
CA GLY A 289 -2.82 -5.50 -22.94
C GLY A 289 -1.73 -4.55 -23.44
N ILE A 290 -1.53 -4.48 -24.75
CA ILE A 290 -0.57 -3.56 -25.37
C ILE A 290 -1.33 -2.46 -26.08
N LYS A 291 -1.02 -1.20 -25.77
CA LYS A 291 -1.54 -0.05 -26.49
C LYS A 291 -0.52 0.44 -27.52
N LYS A 292 -0.88 0.42 -28.80
CA LYS A 292 -0.07 0.99 -29.90
C LYS A 292 -0.89 2.05 -30.62
N GLY A 293 -0.57 3.32 -30.38
CA GLY A 293 -1.39 4.45 -30.81
C GLY A 293 -2.79 4.36 -30.18
N ASN A 294 -3.82 4.35 -31.02
CA ASN A 294 -5.23 4.24 -30.60
C ASN A 294 -5.76 2.79 -30.55
N ALA A 295 -4.95 1.79 -30.89
CA ALA A 295 -5.36 0.39 -30.92
C ALA A 295 -4.87 -0.39 -29.69
N TYR A 296 -5.73 -1.28 -29.18
CA TYR A 296 -5.40 -2.25 -28.14
C TYR A 296 -5.14 -3.61 -28.77
N ARG A 297 -4.06 -4.28 -28.34
CA ARG A 297 -3.64 -5.58 -28.85
C ARG A 297 -3.42 -6.55 -27.70
N LEU A 298 -3.56 -7.84 -28.00
CA LEU A 298 -3.24 -8.90 -27.07
C LEU A 298 -1.72 -9.05 -26.93
N PRO A 299 -1.19 -9.25 -25.71
CA PRO A 299 0.22 -9.56 -25.49
C PRO A 299 0.52 -11.00 -25.91
N THR A 300 1.74 -11.27 -26.36
CA THR A 300 2.27 -12.61 -26.59
C THR A 300 3.12 -13.02 -25.38
N GLY A 301 3.06 -14.29 -24.95
CA GLY A 301 3.89 -14.76 -23.85
C GLY A 301 3.83 -16.27 -23.64
N PRO A 302 4.41 -16.78 -22.53
CA PRO A 302 5.01 -16.04 -21.42
C PRO A 302 6.30 -15.28 -21.80
N PRO A 303 6.70 -14.23 -21.06
CA PRO A 303 7.94 -13.48 -21.33
C PRO A 303 9.20 -14.17 -20.78
N VAL A 304 9.05 -15.35 -20.20
CA VAL A 304 10.10 -16.15 -19.60
C VAL A 304 9.95 -17.60 -20.03
N ASP A 305 11.06 -18.32 -20.11
CA ASP A 305 11.07 -19.76 -20.36
C ASP A 305 10.62 -20.55 -19.11
N GLN A 306 10.42 -21.87 -19.30
CA GLN A 306 10.08 -22.79 -18.21
C GLN A 306 11.12 -22.77 -17.08
N ILE A 307 12.39 -22.58 -17.45
CA ILE A 307 13.53 -22.51 -16.54
C ILE A 307 14.18 -21.13 -16.67
N CYS A 308 14.58 -20.57 -15.53
CA CYS A 308 15.22 -19.26 -15.47
C CYS A 308 16.57 -19.25 -16.19
N LYS A 309 16.71 -18.38 -17.21
CA LYS A 309 17.95 -18.23 -17.96
C LYS A 309 19.15 -17.76 -17.11
N TYR A 310 18.90 -17.05 -16.00
CA TYR A 310 19.97 -16.48 -15.16
C TYR A 310 20.62 -17.51 -14.24
N CYS A 311 19.81 -18.34 -13.58
CA CYS A 311 20.30 -19.30 -12.58
C CYS A 311 20.15 -20.77 -13.00
N LYS A 312 19.65 -21.01 -14.23
CA LYS A 312 19.64 -22.27 -15.00
C LYS A 312 18.90 -23.48 -14.40
N ASN A 313 18.52 -23.47 -13.13
CA ASN A 313 17.97 -24.65 -12.43
C ASN A 313 16.59 -24.43 -11.80
N HIS A 314 16.01 -23.22 -11.92
CA HIS A 314 14.82 -22.85 -11.16
C HIS A 314 13.69 -22.37 -12.07
N LYS A 315 12.46 -22.75 -11.71
CA LYS A 315 11.22 -22.28 -12.36
C LYS A 315 10.79 -20.92 -11.80
N HIS A 316 9.70 -20.38 -12.34
CA HIS A 316 9.12 -19.12 -11.91
C HIS A 316 7.82 -19.31 -11.12
N HIS A 317 7.63 -18.52 -10.07
CA HIS A 317 6.32 -18.24 -9.51
C HIS A 317 5.59 -17.20 -10.37
N ILE A 318 4.26 -17.30 -10.41
CA ILE A 318 3.39 -16.36 -11.13
C ILE A 318 2.50 -15.66 -10.10
N GLY A 319 2.43 -14.33 -10.19
CA GLY A 319 1.57 -13.50 -9.36
C GLY A 319 0.89 -12.38 -10.15
N GLY A 320 -0.01 -11.65 -9.49
CA GLY A 320 -0.81 -10.58 -10.06
C GLY A 320 -2.28 -10.96 -10.33
N PRO A 321 -3.01 -10.17 -11.15
CA PRO A 321 -2.51 -8.97 -11.80
C PRO A 321 -2.17 -7.86 -10.80
N ILE A 322 -1.19 -7.03 -11.13
CA ILE A 322 -0.82 -5.83 -10.39
C ILE A 322 -0.88 -4.61 -11.29
N TRP A 323 -0.99 -3.41 -10.70
CA TRP A 323 -0.83 -2.16 -11.43
C TRP A 323 0.63 -1.97 -11.88
N LEU A 324 0.86 -1.92 -13.19
CA LEU A 324 2.16 -1.63 -13.82
C LEU A 324 2.37 -0.15 -14.12
N GLY A 325 1.31 0.66 -14.12
CA GLY A 325 1.41 2.10 -14.33
C GLY A 325 2.09 2.84 -13.18
N GLN A 326 2.05 4.16 -13.25
CA GLN A 326 2.67 5.04 -12.27
C GLN A 326 2.03 4.90 -10.90
N LEU A 327 2.84 4.97 -9.84
CA LEU A 327 2.37 4.98 -8.46
C LEU A 327 2.04 6.39 -7.95
N HIS A 328 2.66 7.40 -8.56
CA HIS A 328 2.62 8.79 -8.12
C HIS A 328 2.50 9.70 -9.34
N ASP A 329 1.85 10.84 -9.14
CA ASP A 329 1.93 11.98 -10.03
C ASP A 329 3.04 12.90 -9.50
N LYS A 330 4.19 12.95 -10.17
CA LYS A 330 5.36 13.69 -9.68
C LYS A 330 5.10 15.19 -9.56
N LEU A 331 4.23 15.76 -10.41
CA LEU A 331 3.88 17.17 -10.32
C LEU A 331 3.03 17.42 -9.08
N PHE A 332 2.03 16.56 -8.82
CA PHE A 332 1.25 16.63 -7.60
C PHE A 332 2.12 16.49 -6.34
N VAL A 333 3.05 15.53 -6.34
CA VAL A 333 3.95 15.33 -5.19
C VAL A 333 4.88 16.54 -4.99
N GLN A 334 5.36 17.16 -6.07
CA GLN A 334 6.18 18.38 -5.96
C GLN A 334 5.37 19.52 -5.34
N SER A 335 4.17 19.79 -5.85
CA SER A 335 3.26 20.79 -5.27
C SER A 335 2.93 20.51 -3.80
N LEU A 336 2.87 19.23 -3.42
CA LEU A 336 2.66 18.83 -2.02
C LEU A 336 3.88 19.18 -1.17
N VAL A 337 5.09 18.86 -1.62
CA VAL A 337 6.34 19.24 -0.92
C VAL A 337 6.43 20.75 -0.75
N ASP A 338 6.14 21.51 -1.80
CA ASP A 338 6.24 22.97 -1.81
C ASP A 338 5.22 23.66 -0.87
N SER A 339 4.12 22.97 -0.53
CA SER A 339 3.05 23.54 0.30
C SER A 339 3.04 23.04 1.74
N ILE A 340 3.86 22.04 2.09
CA ILE A 340 3.84 21.43 3.43
C ILE A 340 4.30 22.40 4.52
N ASP A 341 5.22 23.33 4.23
CA ASP A 341 5.71 24.27 5.23
C ASP A 341 4.64 25.25 5.72
N ASP A 342 3.62 25.51 4.90
CA ASP A 342 2.45 26.30 5.29
C ASP A 342 1.48 25.50 6.20
N MET A 343 1.62 24.18 6.24
CA MET A 343 0.76 23.26 6.97
C MET A 343 1.45 22.87 8.28
N LYS A 344 0.99 23.43 9.41
CA LYS A 344 1.54 23.13 10.75
C LYS A 344 1.23 21.67 11.17
N LEU A 345 2.00 20.71 10.67
CA LEU A 345 1.80 19.26 10.85
C LEU A 345 2.77 18.68 11.89
N GLY A 346 2.30 17.76 12.73
CA GLY A 346 3.12 17.13 13.79
C GLY A 346 4.29 16.31 13.25
N THR A 347 4.09 15.70 12.08
CA THR A 347 5.06 14.81 11.42
C THR A 347 5.72 15.42 10.19
N GLN A 348 5.72 16.75 10.05
CA GLN A 348 6.21 17.50 8.89
C GLN A 348 7.59 17.02 8.38
N LYS A 349 8.60 16.91 9.25
CA LYS A 349 9.95 16.43 8.86
C LYS A 349 9.96 15.02 8.28
N ARG A 350 9.10 14.14 8.78
CA ARG A 350 8.94 12.77 8.26
C ARG A 350 8.28 12.82 6.89
N LEU A 351 7.25 13.65 6.75
CA LEU A 351 6.50 13.80 5.50
C LEU A 351 7.38 14.35 4.39
N GLU A 352 8.11 15.43 4.65
CA GLU A 352 9.09 16.02 3.73
C GLU A 352 10.14 14.98 3.28
N GLY A 353 10.72 14.24 4.22
CA GLY A 353 11.73 13.22 3.91
C GLY A 353 11.19 12.07 3.06
N VAL A 354 9.98 11.57 3.35
CA VAL A 354 9.34 10.50 2.57
C VAL A 354 8.97 11.00 1.17
N LEU A 355 8.37 12.18 1.04
CA LEU A 355 7.95 12.73 -0.26
C LEU A 355 9.14 13.03 -1.18
N ASN A 356 10.27 13.48 -0.62
CA ASN A 356 11.49 13.64 -1.41
C ASN A 356 12.03 12.30 -1.95
N VAL A 357 11.96 11.21 -1.16
CA VAL A 357 12.29 9.87 -1.69
C VAL A 357 11.33 9.46 -2.80
N VAL A 358 10.04 9.79 -2.67
CA VAL A 358 9.02 9.53 -3.70
C VAL A 358 9.30 10.31 -4.99
N LEU A 359 9.74 11.57 -4.91
CA LEU A 359 10.10 12.39 -6.09
C LEU A 359 11.30 11.80 -6.84
N GLU A 360 12.31 11.33 -6.09
CA GLU A 360 13.50 10.65 -6.60
C GLU A 360 13.20 9.25 -7.18
N GLU A 361 12.08 8.65 -6.81
CA GLU A 361 11.74 7.27 -7.16
C GLU A 361 11.48 7.11 -8.67
N LEU A 362 12.06 6.08 -9.28
CA LEU A 362 11.82 5.75 -10.69
C LEU A 362 10.43 5.17 -10.89
N ASP A 363 9.83 5.51 -12.02
CA ASP A 363 8.56 4.98 -12.49
C ASP A 363 8.74 3.62 -13.19
N THR A 364 9.35 2.67 -12.48
CA THR A 364 9.55 1.29 -12.93
C THR A 364 8.87 0.33 -11.95
N PRO A 365 8.25 -0.76 -12.40
CA PRO A 365 7.64 -1.71 -11.48
C PRO A 365 8.64 -2.43 -10.58
N LEU A 366 8.39 -2.36 -9.26
CA LEU A 366 9.09 -3.12 -8.22
C LEU A 366 10.57 -2.72 -8.07
N TYR A 367 11.27 -3.39 -7.15
CA TYR A 367 12.68 -3.16 -6.87
C TYR A 367 13.34 -4.44 -6.33
N TYR A 368 14.67 -4.46 -6.33
CA TYR A 368 15.46 -5.47 -5.62
C TYR A 368 15.96 -4.94 -4.28
N ALA A 369 16.24 -5.83 -3.33
CA ALA A 369 16.98 -5.46 -2.11
C ALA A 369 18.43 -5.91 -2.25
N LEU A 370 19.39 -4.99 -2.07
CA LEU A 370 20.80 -5.26 -2.34
C LEU A 370 21.34 -6.44 -1.52
N ASP A 371 21.04 -6.45 -0.22
CA ASP A 371 21.42 -7.54 0.69
C ASP A 371 20.93 -8.91 0.19
N ARG A 372 19.69 -8.96 -0.33
CA ARG A 372 19.07 -10.18 -0.82
C ARG A 372 19.74 -10.66 -2.10
N VAL A 373 19.98 -9.75 -3.05
CA VAL A 373 20.71 -10.05 -4.29
C VAL A 373 22.07 -10.67 -3.98
N MET A 374 22.81 -10.09 -3.04
CA MET A 374 24.13 -10.60 -2.66
C MET A 374 24.06 -11.89 -1.83
N SER A 375 23.03 -12.05 -0.99
CA SER A 375 22.82 -13.30 -0.23
C SER A 375 22.57 -14.51 -1.12
N ILE A 376 21.95 -14.31 -2.28
CA ILE A 376 21.65 -15.39 -3.24
C ILE A 376 22.94 -16.00 -3.74
N VAL A 377 23.97 -15.18 -4.02
CA VAL A 377 25.27 -15.63 -4.50
C VAL A 377 26.29 -15.88 -3.37
N ARG A 378 25.91 -15.64 -2.10
CA ARG A 378 26.78 -15.75 -0.91
C ARG A 378 28.08 -14.93 -1.02
N CYS A 379 27.97 -13.71 -1.53
CA CYS A 379 29.07 -12.76 -1.65
C CYS A 379 28.87 -11.58 -0.70
N ASP A 380 29.96 -10.91 -0.34
CA ASP A 380 29.92 -9.72 0.53
C ASP A 380 29.14 -8.59 -0.11
N THR A 381 28.37 -7.86 0.71
CA THR A 381 27.48 -6.81 0.20
C THR A 381 28.27 -5.52 -0.05
N PRO A 382 28.32 -4.99 -1.28
CA PRO A 382 28.97 -3.71 -1.56
C PRO A 382 28.24 -2.57 -0.85
N ALA A 383 28.97 -1.48 -0.61
CA ALA A 383 28.33 -0.22 -0.23
C ALA A 383 27.31 0.18 -1.30
N MET A 384 26.10 0.60 -0.88
CA MET A 384 25.00 0.94 -1.79
C MET A 384 25.40 1.96 -2.87
N VAL A 385 26.25 2.93 -2.51
CA VAL A 385 26.76 3.95 -3.44
C VAL A 385 27.60 3.33 -4.57
N LYS A 386 28.41 2.29 -4.28
CA LYS A 386 29.19 1.58 -5.31
C LYS A 386 28.28 0.81 -6.26
N PHE A 387 27.29 0.07 -5.74
CA PHE A 387 26.36 -0.67 -6.59
C PHE A 387 25.54 0.26 -7.49
N ARG A 388 25.07 1.38 -6.93
CA ARG A 388 24.38 2.43 -7.71
C ARG A 388 25.30 3.04 -8.77
N SER A 389 26.57 3.29 -8.44
CA SER A 389 27.53 3.80 -9.41
C SER A 389 27.73 2.83 -10.58
N ALA A 390 27.81 1.52 -10.31
CA ALA A 390 27.92 0.50 -11.34
C ALA A 390 26.71 0.49 -12.29
N LEU A 391 25.49 0.64 -11.78
CA LEU A 391 24.28 0.77 -12.61
C LEU A 391 24.33 2.02 -13.49
N LEU A 392 24.72 3.17 -12.92
CA LEU A 392 24.80 4.45 -13.61
C LEU A 392 25.89 4.45 -14.69
N ASN A 393 27.08 3.94 -14.38
CA ASN A 393 28.20 3.77 -15.32
C ASN A 393 27.83 2.79 -16.45
N ALA A 394 26.98 1.79 -16.15
CA ALA A 394 26.44 0.89 -17.16
C ALA A 394 25.33 1.54 -18.03
N GLY A 395 24.97 2.80 -17.80
CA GLY A 395 24.01 3.57 -18.62
C GLY A 395 22.55 3.39 -18.19
N TYR A 396 22.30 2.89 -16.98
CA TYR A 396 20.95 2.68 -16.44
C TYR A 396 20.64 3.63 -15.30
N GLN A 397 19.36 3.91 -15.09
CA GLN A 397 18.90 4.76 -14.02
C GLN A 397 18.70 3.95 -12.74
N VAL A 398 18.95 4.56 -11.58
CA VAL A 398 18.70 3.90 -10.29
C VAL A 398 18.20 4.86 -9.22
N SER A 399 17.12 4.48 -8.54
CA SER A 399 16.61 5.16 -7.34
C SER A 399 16.50 4.20 -6.16
N TYR A 400 16.22 4.77 -5.00
CA TYR A 400 15.60 4.02 -3.91
C TYR A 400 14.09 3.95 -4.19
N SER A 401 13.42 3.02 -3.53
CA SER A 401 11.98 3.04 -3.29
C SER A 401 11.72 3.50 -1.87
N HIS A 402 10.72 4.37 -1.68
CA HIS A 402 10.29 4.78 -0.33
C HIS A 402 9.89 3.59 0.55
N ALA A 403 9.49 2.47 -0.07
CA ALA A 403 9.05 1.27 0.64
C ALA A 403 10.17 0.44 1.28
N ASN A 404 11.45 0.67 0.92
CA ASN A 404 12.58 -0.06 1.50
C ASN A 404 13.92 0.71 1.40
N LYS A 405 14.61 0.92 2.53
CA LYS A 405 15.88 1.67 2.62
C LYS A 405 17.08 1.06 1.87
N ILE A 406 17.05 -0.24 1.60
CA ILE A 406 18.11 -0.97 0.88
C ILE A 406 17.67 -1.39 -0.53
N SER A 407 16.65 -0.72 -1.06
CA SER A 407 16.13 -0.98 -2.39
C SER A 407 17.06 -0.47 -3.50
N ILE A 408 17.03 -1.21 -4.60
CA ILE A 408 17.58 -0.87 -5.90
C ILE A 408 16.42 -0.93 -6.88
N LYS A 409 15.90 0.24 -7.22
CA LYS A 409 14.87 0.40 -8.24
C LYS A 409 15.56 0.91 -9.50
N THR A 410 15.45 0.19 -10.60
CA THR A 410 16.26 0.43 -11.80
C THR A 410 15.51 0.04 -13.06
N ASP A 411 15.80 0.72 -14.17
CA ASP A 411 15.37 0.34 -15.52
C ASP A 411 16.31 -0.70 -16.17
N ALA A 412 17.38 -1.09 -15.47
CA ALA A 412 18.30 -2.12 -15.93
C ALA A 412 17.62 -3.50 -16.03
N PRO A 413 17.86 -4.25 -17.13
CA PRO A 413 17.42 -5.63 -17.21
C PRO A 413 18.19 -6.49 -16.20
N ASN A 414 17.61 -7.62 -15.82
CA ASN A 414 18.19 -8.53 -14.84
C ASN A 414 19.59 -9.04 -15.26
N ASP A 415 19.85 -9.17 -16.56
CA ASP A 415 21.19 -9.53 -17.09
C ASP A 415 22.28 -8.59 -16.54
N ILE A 416 22.00 -7.28 -16.50
CA ILE A 416 22.94 -6.25 -16.04
C ILE A 416 23.09 -6.28 -14.52
N ILE A 417 22.01 -6.51 -13.78
CA ILE A 417 22.08 -6.67 -12.32
C ILE A 417 23.02 -7.84 -11.98
N TRP A 418 22.89 -8.96 -12.69
CA TRP A 418 23.78 -10.11 -12.48
C TRP A 418 25.20 -9.89 -13.00
N ASP A 419 25.42 -9.09 -14.06
CA ASP A 419 26.75 -8.69 -14.51
C ASP A 419 27.48 -7.90 -13.43
N ILE A 420 26.80 -6.96 -12.77
CA ILE A 420 27.37 -6.19 -11.65
C ILE A 420 27.75 -7.12 -10.49
N VAL A 421 26.88 -8.07 -10.16
CA VAL A 421 27.17 -9.07 -9.11
C VAL A 421 28.38 -9.92 -9.47
N ARG A 422 28.48 -10.40 -10.72
CA ARG A 422 29.65 -11.17 -11.20
C ARG A 422 30.93 -10.36 -11.16
N ALA A 423 30.89 -9.10 -11.61
CA ALA A 423 32.05 -8.20 -11.56
C ALA A 423 32.49 -7.92 -10.12
N TRP A 424 31.53 -7.77 -9.20
CA TRP A 424 31.82 -7.60 -7.78
C TRP A 424 32.44 -8.85 -7.16
N GLU A 425 31.92 -10.04 -7.50
CA GLU A 425 32.45 -11.32 -7.01
C GLU A 425 33.87 -11.60 -7.50
N LYS A 426 34.25 -11.17 -8.70
CA LYS A 426 35.66 -11.23 -9.16
C LYS A 426 36.61 -10.44 -8.26
N LEU A 427 36.15 -9.32 -7.70
CA LEU A 427 36.92 -8.49 -6.77
C LEU A 427 36.84 -9.00 -5.33
N HIS A 428 35.72 -9.64 -4.96
CA HIS A 428 35.43 -10.16 -3.62
C HIS A 428 34.88 -11.59 -3.72
N PRO A 429 35.77 -12.60 -3.91
CA PRO A 429 35.36 -13.96 -4.27
C PRO A 429 34.45 -14.62 -3.24
N ALA A 430 33.38 -15.27 -3.72
CA ALA A 430 32.53 -16.11 -2.90
C ALA A 430 33.20 -17.48 -2.66
N LYS A 431 32.83 -18.15 -1.57
CA LYS A 431 33.28 -19.53 -1.27
C LYS A 431 32.52 -20.54 -2.14
N ARG A 432 32.90 -20.61 -3.43
CA ARG A 432 32.21 -21.42 -4.46
C ARG A 432 32.19 -22.91 -4.13
N ASP A 433 33.20 -23.41 -3.42
CA ASP A 433 33.32 -24.79 -2.92
C ASP A 433 32.16 -25.21 -1.99
N ARG A 434 31.52 -24.24 -1.32
CA ARG A 434 30.40 -24.47 -0.39
C ARG A 434 29.04 -24.34 -1.06
N LEU A 435 28.99 -24.10 -2.37
CA LEU A 435 27.76 -23.97 -3.13
C LEU A 435 27.33 -25.33 -3.66
N GLU A 436 26.04 -25.63 -3.54
CA GLU A 436 25.47 -26.82 -4.16
C GLU A 436 25.50 -26.69 -5.68
N LYS A 437 25.70 -27.81 -6.39
CA LYS A 437 25.78 -27.84 -7.86
C LYS A 437 24.54 -27.30 -8.56
N THR A 438 23.37 -27.45 -7.94
CA THR A 438 22.09 -26.97 -8.47
C THR A 438 21.70 -25.59 -7.94
N SER A 439 22.54 -24.97 -7.11
CA SER A 439 22.23 -23.68 -6.47
C SER A 439 22.08 -22.56 -7.49
N ALA A 440 21.23 -21.58 -7.15
CA ALA A 440 21.06 -20.39 -7.99
C ALA A 440 22.37 -19.60 -8.11
N ALA A 441 23.15 -19.55 -7.02
CA ALA A 441 24.45 -18.89 -6.96
C ALA A 441 25.40 -19.37 -8.05
N LEU A 442 25.60 -20.68 -8.14
CA LEU A 442 26.55 -21.26 -9.09
C LEU A 442 26.14 -20.97 -10.54
N GLY A 443 24.85 -21.17 -10.87
CA GLY A 443 24.33 -20.86 -12.21
C GLY A 443 24.53 -19.41 -12.64
N ILE A 444 24.43 -18.46 -11.70
CA ILE A 444 24.69 -17.03 -11.96
C ILE A 444 26.19 -16.76 -12.16
N LEU A 445 27.03 -17.29 -11.28
CA LEU A 445 28.48 -17.01 -11.21
C LEU A 445 29.30 -17.72 -12.29
N GLU A 446 28.78 -18.80 -12.88
CA GLU A 446 29.37 -19.51 -14.03
C GLU A 446 28.96 -18.91 -15.38
N THR A 447 27.98 -18.02 -15.40
CA THR A 447 27.54 -17.38 -16.64
C THR A 447 28.49 -16.23 -17.01
N GLU A 448 28.87 -16.15 -18.28
CA GLU A 448 29.72 -15.05 -18.77
C GLU A 448 28.99 -13.71 -18.66
N SER A 449 29.78 -12.66 -18.41
CA SER A 449 29.21 -11.32 -18.29
C SER A 449 28.99 -10.71 -19.67
N THR A 450 27.85 -10.04 -19.86
CA THR A 450 27.50 -9.44 -21.17
C THR A 450 28.12 -8.06 -21.35
N LYS A 451 28.47 -7.38 -20.25
CA LYS A 451 29.02 -6.04 -20.23
C LYS A 451 30.17 -5.92 -19.24
N GLU A 452 31.14 -5.05 -19.56
CA GLU A 452 32.15 -4.62 -18.60
C GLU A 452 31.55 -3.62 -17.60
N ILE A 453 31.82 -3.83 -16.30
CA ILE A 453 31.23 -3.05 -15.21
C ILE A 453 32.31 -2.22 -14.51
N SER A 454 32.14 -0.90 -14.50
CA SER A 454 32.96 0.02 -13.67
C SER A 454 32.25 0.33 -12.35
N PHE A 455 33.00 0.21 -11.24
CA PHE A 455 32.56 0.61 -9.89
C PHE A 455 33.05 2.00 -9.49
N ASP A 456 33.59 2.80 -10.42
CA ASP A 456 34.02 4.16 -10.16
C ASP A 456 32.86 5.01 -9.68
N LEU A 457 33.13 5.91 -8.74
CA LEU A 457 32.08 6.69 -8.08
C LEU A 457 31.36 7.60 -9.10
N HIS A 458 30.06 7.34 -9.31
CA HIS A 458 29.24 8.17 -10.19
C HIS A 458 28.65 9.37 -9.42
N PRO A 459 28.65 10.60 -9.98
CA PRO A 459 28.14 11.80 -9.29
C PRO A 459 26.68 11.69 -8.79
N LEU A 460 25.84 10.98 -9.55
CA LEU A 460 24.42 10.75 -9.23
C LEU A 460 24.17 9.54 -8.31
N ALA A 461 25.21 8.84 -7.85
CA ALA A 461 25.05 7.67 -7.00
C ALA A 461 24.52 8.03 -5.60
N ASN A 462 24.80 9.23 -5.11
CA ASN A 462 24.24 9.74 -3.85
C ASN A 462 23.07 10.70 -4.14
N PRO A 463 21.82 10.36 -3.77
CA PRO A 463 20.66 11.21 -4.05
C PRO A 463 20.67 12.51 -3.23
N GLU A 464 20.02 13.55 -3.74
CA GLU A 464 19.98 14.88 -3.14
C GLU A 464 19.32 14.88 -1.75
N SER A 465 18.20 14.18 -1.56
CA SER A 465 17.55 14.07 -0.24
C SER A 465 18.46 13.50 0.83
N ARG A 466 19.43 12.66 0.46
CA ARG A 466 20.44 12.12 1.38
C ARG A 466 21.55 13.14 1.65
N LYS A 467 21.96 13.92 0.64
CA LYS A 467 22.93 15.02 0.81
C LYS A 467 22.36 16.12 1.71
N MET A 468 21.05 16.37 1.62
CA MET A 468 20.31 17.32 2.45
C MET A 468 19.95 16.78 3.85
N HIS A 469 20.37 15.55 4.21
CA HIS A 469 20.11 14.92 5.50
C HIS A 469 18.62 14.81 5.89
N LEU A 470 17.73 14.66 4.90
CA LEU A 470 16.29 14.52 5.14
C LEU A 470 15.95 13.18 5.83
N SER A 471 14.82 13.15 6.53
CA SER A 471 14.30 11.96 7.21
C SER A 471 13.67 10.96 6.24
N ARG A 472 14.51 10.30 5.42
CA ARG A 472 14.10 9.43 4.32
C ARG A 472 13.43 8.13 4.76
N PHE A 473 13.93 7.52 5.84
CA PHE A 473 13.47 6.24 6.38
C PHE A 473 13.50 6.30 7.90
N GLN A 474 12.35 6.53 8.54
CA GLN A 474 12.28 6.60 9.99
C GLN A 474 12.37 5.21 10.63
N LEU A 475 13.07 5.12 11.75
CA LEU A 475 13.03 3.95 12.62
C LEU A 475 11.80 4.02 13.52
N ASN A 476 11.16 2.87 13.76
CA ASN A 476 10.03 2.79 14.68
C ASN A 476 10.41 3.35 16.06
N PRO A 477 9.64 4.31 16.60
CA PRO A 477 9.93 4.93 17.90
C PRO A 477 9.96 3.94 19.07
N THR A 478 9.22 2.83 19.01
CA THR A 478 9.09 1.86 20.10
C THR A 478 9.05 0.40 19.61
N ALA A 479 9.37 -0.55 20.50
CA ALA A 479 9.45 -1.98 20.20
C ALA A 479 8.10 -2.65 19.83
N ASN A 480 6.97 -1.95 19.97
CA ASN A 480 5.62 -2.43 19.61
C ASN A 480 4.87 -1.41 18.73
N TRP A 481 5.60 -0.65 17.92
CA TRP A 481 5.03 0.31 16.97
C TRP A 481 4.21 -0.42 15.89
N GLY A 482 2.89 -0.42 16.03
CA GLY A 482 2.01 -1.30 15.26
C GLY A 482 0.54 -0.87 15.27
N PRO A 483 -0.32 -1.58 14.52
CA PRO A 483 -1.76 -1.31 14.54
C PRO A 483 -2.31 -1.63 15.93
N GLY A 484 -3.02 -0.67 16.53
CA GLY A 484 -3.77 -0.91 17.76
C GLY A 484 -4.84 -1.99 17.58
N ALA A 485 -5.22 -2.65 18.68
CA ALA A 485 -6.26 -3.68 18.64
C ALA A 485 -7.60 -3.10 18.16
N ARG A 486 -8.28 -3.82 17.27
CA ARG A 486 -9.63 -3.47 16.82
C ARG A 486 -10.56 -3.42 18.04
N SER A 487 -11.38 -2.36 18.16
CA SER A 487 -12.39 -2.29 19.23
C SER A 487 -13.33 -3.49 19.17
N THR A 488 -13.54 -4.16 20.30
CA THR A 488 -14.49 -5.27 20.46
C THR A 488 -15.95 -4.82 20.40
N THR A 489 -16.19 -3.51 20.48
CA THR A 489 -17.53 -2.89 20.40
C THR A 489 -18.21 -3.13 19.05
N MET A 490 -17.45 -3.38 17.97
CA MET A 490 -17.99 -3.71 16.64
C MET A 490 -18.53 -5.15 16.50
N ILE A 491 -18.50 -5.95 17.56
CA ILE A 491 -18.96 -7.34 17.52
C ILE A 491 -20.33 -7.40 18.18
N ASP A 492 -21.39 -7.47 17.37
CA ASP A 492 -22.72 -7.80 17.84
C ASP A 492 -22.64 -9.09 18.66
N SER A 493 -23.18 -9.09 19.88
CA SER A 493 -23.13 -10.19 20.85
C SER A 493 -23.53 -11.54 20.25
N ASN A 494 -24.40 -11.54 19.24
CA ASN A 494 -24.81 -12.73 18.51
C ASN A 494 -23.71 -13.37 17.64
N THR A 495 -22.73 -12.58 17.17
CA THR A 495 -21.58 -13.10 16.39
C THR A 495 -20.52 -13.80 17.24
N VAL A 496 -20.42 -13.52 18.54
CA VAL A 496 -19.46 -14.19 19.44
C VAL A 496 -19.81 -15.68 19.57
N LEU A 497 -21.10 -16.01 19.73
CA LEU A 497 -21.60 -17.39 19.75
C LEU A 497 -21.30 -18.14 18.44
N SER A 498 -21.31 -17.44 17.29
CA SER A 498 -21.03 -18.02 15.97
C SER A 498 -19.54 -18.37 15.75
N LYS A 499 -18.61 -17.57 16.31
CA LYS A 499 -17.16 -17.83 16.19
C LYS A 499 -16.74 -19.03 17.03
N THR A 500 -17.31 -19.19 18.22
CA THR A 500 -17.08 -20.35 19.08
C THR A 500 -17.58 -21.64 18.42
N LYS A 501 -18.76 -21.61 17.78
CA LYS A 501 -19.28 -22.75 16.99
C LYS A 501 -18.46 -23.01 15.71
N LYS A 502 -18.01 -21.99 14.98
CA LYS A 502 -17.18 -22.15 13.76
C LYS A 502 -15.78 -22.72 14.04
N ASN A 503 -15.23 -22.48 15.23
CA ASN A 503 -13.89 -22.95 15.60
C ASN A 503 -13.88 -24.32 16.31
N GLN A 504 -15.04 -24.85 16.72
CA GLN A 504 -15.13 -26.20 17.32
C GLN A 504 -14.62 -27.29 16.35
N ASN A 505 -14.89 -27.17 15.05
CA ASN A 505 -14.44 -28.16 14.05
C ASN A 505 -12.96 -28.02 13.63
N LYS A 506 -12.30 -26.90 13.95
CA LYS A 506 -10.86 -26.73 13.65
C LYS A 506 -9.96 -27.52 14.61
N ASN A 507 -10.41 -27.72 15.85
CA ASN A 507 -9.68 -28.52 16.83
C ASN A 507 -9.94 -30.03 16.67
N PHE A 508 -11.07 -30.43 16.09
CA PHE A 508 -11.36 -31.82 15.77
C PHE A 508 -10.41 -32.36 14.68
N ASN A 509 -10.27 -31.65 13.56
CA ASN A 509 -9.36 -32.04 12.47
C ASN A 509 -7.88 -32.01 12.87
N LYS A 510 -7.50 -31.19 13.86
CA LYS A 510 -6.13 -31.17 14.40
C LYS A 510 -5.85 -32.37 15.31
N ARG A 511 -6.86 -32.86 16.05
CA ARG A 511 -6.77 -34.10 16.85
C ARG A 511 -6.74 -35.36 15.98
N GLU A 512 -7.54 -35.42 14.91
CA GLU A 512 -7.48 -36.56 13.98
C GLU A 512 -6.18 -36.63 13.19
N ARG A 513 -5.61 -35.49 12.76
CA ARG A 513 -4.28 -35.44 12.12
C ARG A 513 -3.15 -35.90 13.05
N ASN A 514 -3.23 -35.57 14.33
CA ASN A 514 -2.23 -36.03 15.30
C ASN A 514 -2.38 -37.54 15.60
N ASN A 515 -3.61 -38.04 15.74
CA ASN A 515 -3.85 -39.48 15.97
C ASN A 515 -3.53 -40.36 14.74
N SER A 516 -3.64 -39.83 13.52
CA SER A 516 -3.27 -40.54 12.28
C SER A 516 -1.76 -40.56 12.06
N ASN A 517 -1.05 -39.48 12.43
CA ASN A 517 0.42 -39.46 12.41
C ASN A 517 1.02 -40.39 13.48
N GLU A 518 0.45 -40.46 14.69
CA GLU A 518 0.90 -41.41 15.72
C GLU A 518 0.65 -42.88 15.33
N LYS A 519 -0.46 -43.18 14.63
CA LYS A 519 -0.70 -44.55 14.11
C LYS A 519 0.26 -44.93 12.97
N GLN A 520 0.62 -44.00 12.08
CA GLN A 520 1.60 -44.24 11.03
C GLN A 520 3.04 -44.37 11.56
N GLU A 521 3.40 -43.70 12.66
CA GLU A 521 4.70 -43.89 13.31
C GLU A 521 4.79 -45.24 14.03
N ILE A 522 3.69 -45.76 14.60
CA ILE A 522 3.68 -47.07 15.27
C ILE A 522 3.69 -48.25 14.27
N GLU A 523 3.07 -48.10 13.08
CA GLU A 523 3.11 -49.13 12.02
C GLU A 523 4.45 -49.19 11.27
N ASN A 524 5.22 -48.10 11.23
CA ASN A 524 6.53 -48.06 10.55
C ASN A 524 7.71 -48.52 11.44
N ILE A 525 7.49 -48.74 12.74
CA ILE A 525 8.52 -49.26 13.66
C ILE A 525 8.52 -50.80 13.71
N SER A 526 7.50 -51.48 13.18
CA SER A 526 7.33 -52.94 13.32
C SER A 526 7.75 -53.78 12.11
N THR A 527 8.39 -53.20 11.09
CA THR A 527 8.71 -53.94 9.84
C THR A 527 10.17 -53.90 9.35
N ASP A 528 11.10 -53.26 10.05
CA ASP A 528 12.53 -53.31 9.72
C ASP A 528 13.36 -53.86 10.89
N ASP A 529 13.33 -55.18 11.09
CA ASP A 529 14.43 -55.94 11.69
C ASP A 529 14.15 -57.44 11.54
N PHE A 530 14.63 -58.07 10.47
CA PHE A 530 15.04 -59.48 10.43
C PHE A 530 15.69 -59.80 9.07
N GLN A 531 17.02 -59.73 9.00
CA GLN A 531 17.81 -60.48 8.02
C GLN A 531 18.53 -61.65 8.71
N PRO A 532 18.55 -62.86 8.11
CA PRO A 532 19.10 -64.05 8.75
C PRO A 532 20.62 -64.13 8.57
N SER A 533 21.35 -64.23 9.68
CA SER A 533 22.77 -64.56 9.68
C SER A 533 23.01 -66.05 9.45
N LYS A 534 24.01 -66.34 8.61
CA LYS A 534 24.47 -67.67 8.18
C LYS A 534 24.94 -68.56 9.35
N LYS A 535 24.61 -69.85 9.19
CA LYS A 535 25.22 -71.07 9.75
C LYS A 535 26.57 -70.93 10.46
N GLU A 536 26.63 -71.46 11.67
CA GLU A 536 27.73 -72.34 12.10
C GLU A 536 27.18 -73.45 12.98
N LYS A 537 27.64 -74.68 12.69
CA LYS A 537 27.34 -75.92 13.41
C LYS A 537 28.16 -75.97 14.70
N ILE A 538 27.68 -76.72 15.69
CA ILE A 538 28.36 -77.85 16.40
C ILE A 538 27.83 -77.91 17.84
N ASP A 539 27.17 -79.04 18.14
CA ASP A 539 27.21 -79.87 19.35
C ASP A 539 26.98 -79.20 20.73
N ASN A 540 26.28 -79.77 21.71
CA ASN A 540 25.65 -81.07 21.91
C ASN A 540 25.01 -81.02 23.32
N ILE A 541 24.18 -82.03 23.60
CA ILE A 541 23.94 -82.64 24.93
C ILE A 541 22.86 -82.02 25.83
N ILE A 542 21.74 -82.76 25.77
CA ILE A 542 20.81 -83.25 26.81
C ILE A 542 19.76 -82.27 27.35
#